data_AF-A0A7C2K1V4-F1
#
_entry.id   AF-A0A7C2K1V4-F1
#
_cell.length_a   1.000
_cell.length_b   1.000
_cell.length_c   1.000
_cell.angle_alpha   90.00
_cell.angle_beta   90.00
_cell.angle_gamma   90.00
#
_symmetry.space_group_name_H-M   'P 1'
#
loop_
_entity.id
_entity.type
_entity.pdbx_description
1 polymer ?
#
loop_
_entity_poly.entity_id
_entity_poly.type
_entity_poly.pdbx_seq_one_letter_code
_entity_poly.pdbx_strand_id
1 'polypeptide(L)'
;MNREPLSPLDRAQRYAKDRGLTIEKPLGGGFDGIVLGTSHRTAIKSLVHPILYRQERDVYLRLQELNLSNLREFEIPRLVDLDDTLQVIEMMIVSPPFVLDFAGAKLDRKPQFEPEIMEEWRREKAEQFEDDWQEVQRLIWAFERFVVYLSDVHPGNVMCR
;
A
#
# COMPACT_ATOMS: atom_id res chain seq x y z
N MET A 1 11.28 29.37 -16.09
CA MET A 1 9.88 29.27 -15.61
C MET A 1 9.82 28.11 -14.65
N ASN A 2 9.72 28.37 -13.35
CA ASN A 2 9.44 27.32 -12.36
C ASN A 2 7.97 26.93 -12.53
N ARG A 3 7.71 25.78 -13.15
CA ARG A 3 6.37 25.19 -13.12
C ARG A 3 6.13 24.70 -11.69
N GLU A 4 4.97 25.04 -11.13
CA GLU A 4 4.56 24.44 -9.87
C GLU A 4 4.54 22.91 -10.00
N PRO A 5 4.93 22.18 -8.95
CA PRO A 5 4.87 20.73 -8.97
C PRO A 5 3.43 20.29 -9.21
N LEU A 6 3.25 19.34 -10.14
CA LEU A 6 1.93 18.76 -10.45
C LEU A 6 1.29 18.21 -9.17
N SER A 7 -0.01 18.42 -8.99
CA SER A 7 -0.74 17.80 -7.89
C SER A 7 -0.82 16.27 -8.07
N PRO A 8 -1.11 15.48 -7.02
CA PRO A 8 -1.32 14.04 -7.17
C PRO A 8 -2.37 13.69 -8.23
N LEU A 9 -3.43 14.49 -8.33
CA LEU A 9 -4.47 14.33 -9.35
C LEU A 9 -3.94 14.57 -10.76
N ASP A 10 -3.18 15.64 -10.98
CA ASP A 10 -2.61 15.92 -12.29
C ASP A 10 -1.61 14.83 -12.72
N ARG A 11 -0.83 14.30 -11.77
CA ARG A 11 0.10 13.19 -12.04
C ARG A 11 -0.63 11.90 -12.41
N ALA A 12 -1.70 11.56 -11.68
CA ALA A 12 -2.54 10.40 -12.00
C ALA A 12 -3.22 10.57 -13.37
N GLN A 13 -3.76 11.74 -13.68
CA GLN A 13 -4.41 12.04 -14.97
C GLN A 13 -3.42 11.94 -16.14
N ARG A 14 -2.21 12.46 -15.96
CA ARG A 14 -1.16 12.35 -16.95
C ARG A 14 -0.75 10.89 -17.17
N TYR A 15 -0.48 10.16 -16.08
CA TYR A 15 -0.16 8.74 -16.14
C TYR A 15 -1.25 7.95 -16.89
N ALA A 16 -2.51 8.16 -16.54
CA ALA A 16 -3.65 7.49 -17.15
C ALA A 16 -3.75 7.80 -18.65
N LYS A 17 -3.62 9.08 -19.03
CA LYS A 17 -3.64 9.51 -20.43
C LYS A 17 -2.52 8.86 -21.24
N ASP A 18 -1.31 8.84 -20.71
CA ASP A 18 -0.13 8.27 -21.39
C ASP A 18 -0.27 6.76 -21.63
N ARG A 19 -1.14 6.08 -20.87
CA ARG A 19 -1.43 4.64 -20.95
C ARG A 19 -2.79 4.29 -21.54
N GLY A 20 -3.54 5.27 -22.04
CA GLY A 20 -4.88 5.06 -22.59
C GLY A 20 -5.93 4.63 -21.56
N LEU A 21 -5.70 4.92 -20.27
CA LEU A 21 -6.63 4.66 -19.17
C LEU A 21 -7.58 5.85 -18.98
N THR A 22 -8.80 5.57 -18.53
CA THR A 22 -9.70 6.60 -17.99
C THR A 22 -9.74 6.47 -16.48
N ILE A 23 -9.61 7.60 -15.78
CA ILE A 23 -9.82 7.66 -14.33
C ILE A 23 -11.31 7.56 -14.02
N GLU A 24 -11.64 6.67 -13.11
CA GLU A 24 -13.00 6.48 -12.59
C GLU A 24 -13.12 7.13 -11.20
N LYS A 25 -14.02 6.60 -10.36
CA LYS A 25 -14.26 7.11 -9.02
C LYS A 25 -13.02 7.00 -8.11
N PRO A 26 -12.86 7.91 -7.15
CA PRO A 26 -11.91 7.74 -6.05
C PRO A 26 -12.21 6.46 -5.27
N LEU A 27 -11.16 5.72 -4.92
CA LEU A 27 -11.22 4.54 -4.06
C LEU A 27 -10.73 4.86 -2.64
N GLY A 28 -9.88 5.87 -2.51
CA GLY A 28 -9.35 6.33 -1.24
C GLY A 28 -8.45 7.56 -1.44
N GLY A 29 -8.02 8.17 -0.35
CA GLY A 29 -7.13 9.31 -0.39
C GLY A 29 -6.96 9.93 0.99
N GLY A 30 -5.93 10.74 1.13
CA GLY A 30 -5.58 11.40 2.38
C GLY A 30 -4.41 12.34 2.21
N PHE A 31 -3.69 12.56 3.31
CA PHE A 31 -2.53 13.45 3.32
C PHE A 31 -1.40 12.96 2.39
N ASP A 32 -1.25 11.64 2.26
CA ASP A 32 -0.12 11.03 1.55
C ASP A 32 -0.34 10.87 0.05
N GLY A 33 -1.56 11.08 -0.45
CA GLY A 33 -1.88 10.87 -1.85
C GLY A 33 -3.35 10.58 -2.12
N ILE A 34 -3.61 10.17 -3.36
CA ILE A 34 -4.94 9.77 -3.82
C ILE A 34 -4.89 8.39 -4.48
N VAL A 35 -5.99 7.65 -4.36
CA VAL A 35 -6.19 6.36 -5.03
C VAL A 35 -7.44 6.45 -5.90
N LEU A 36 -7.27 6.18 -7.19
CA LEU A 36 -8.30 6.34 -8.22
C LEU A 36 -8.50 5.03 -8.97
N GLY A 37 -9.74 4.59 -9.16
CA GLY A 37 -10.04 3.46 -10.04
C GLY A 37 -9.79 3.81 -11.51
N THR A 38 -9.60 2.80 -12.35
CA THR A 38 -9.42 2.96 -13.80
C THR A 38 -10.39 2.10 -14.60
N SER A 39 -10.55 2.46 -15.88
CA SER A 39 -11.31 1.68 -16.87
C SER A 39 -10.82 0.24 -17.07
N HIS A 40 -9.61 -0.10 -16.61
CA HIS A 40 -9.05 -1.45 -16.69
C HIS A 40 -9.29 -2.28 -15.41
N ARG A 41 -10.12 -1.79 -14.48
CA ARG A 41 -10.34 -2.40 -13.15
C ARG A 41 -9.04 -2.51 -12.34
N THR A 42 -8.13 -1.56 -12.57
CA THR A 42 -6.94 -1.32 -11.76
C THR A 42 -7.16 -0.07 -10.91
N ALA A 43 -6.25 0.18 -9.98
CA ALA A 43 -6.19 1.39 -9.20
C ALA A 43 -4.86 2.11 -9.45
N ILE A 44 -4.92 3.42 -9.61
CA ILE A 44 -3.77 4.33 -9.65
C ILE A 44 -3.63 4.98 -8.28
N LYS A 45 -2.50 4.78 -7.61
CA LYS A 45 -2.09 5.51 -6.43
C LYS A 45 -1.03 6.54 -6.80
N SER A 46 -1.32 7.81 -6.53
CA SER A 46 -0.42 8.93 -6.78
C SER A 46 -0.05 9.57 -5.45
N LEU A 47 1.23 9.48 -5.07
CA LEU A 47 1.70 9.84 -3.73
C LEU A 47 2.33 11.23 -3.70
N VAL A 48 2.01 12.02 -2.67
CA VAL A 48 2.54 13.38 -2.47
C VAL A 48 4.03 13.34 -2.15
N HIS A 49 4.45 12.40 -1.31
CA HIS A 49 5.80 12.38 -0.75
C HIS A 49 6.69 11.35 -1.47
N PRO A 50 7.85 11.77 -2.03
CA PRO A 50 8.73 10.86 -2.76
C PRO A 50 9.24 9.68 -1.93
N ILE A 51 9.35 9.85 -0.61
CA ILE A 51 9.80 8.79 0.30
C ILE A 51 8.75 7.68 0.42
N LEU A 52 7.47 8.05 0.52
CA LEU A 52 6.36 7.11 0.59
C LEU A 52 6.20 6.37 -0.73
N TYR A 53 6.31 7.10 -1.85
CA TYR A 53 6.33 6.50 -3.18
C TYR A 53 7.39 5.41 -3.30
N ARG A 54 8.64 5.71 -2.95
CA ARG A 54 9.73 4.73 -3.03
C ARG A 54 9.49 3.53 -2.11
N GLN A 55 9.01 3.77 -0.89
CA GLN A 55 8.72 2.68 0.06
C GLN A 55 7.66 1.73 -0.48
N GLU A 56 6.54 2.26 -0.97
CA GLU A 56 5.46 1.44 -1.53
C GLU A 56 5.88 0.73 -2.81
N ARG A 57 6.56 1.44 -3.72
CA ARG A 57 7.11 0.89 -4.96
C ARG A 57 8.04 -0.29 -4.68
N ASP A 58 8.99 -0.12 -3.75
CA ASP A 58 10.00 -1.12 -3.48
C ASP A 58 9.38 -2.38 -2.84
N VAL A 59 8.33 -2.23 -2.03
CA VAL A 59 7.56 -3.37 -1.51
C VAL A 59 6.86 -4.10 -2.65
N TYR A 60 6.15 -3.40 -3.54
CA TYR A 60 5.50 -4.04 -4.69
C TYR A 60 6.50 -4.75 -5.62
N LEU A 61 7.66 -4.15 -5.88
CA LEU A 61 8.72 -4.78 -6.66
C LEU A 61 9.22 -6.06 -5.99
N ARG A 62 9.48 -6.05 -4.67
CA ARG A 62 9.89 -7.23 -3.90
C ARG A 62 8.83 -8.34 -3.97
N LEU A 63 7.56 -7.99 -3.81
CA LEU A 63 6.46 -8.96 -3.87
C LEU A 63 6.29 -9.55 -5.28
N GLN A 64 6.48 -8.74 -6.32
CA GLN A 64 6.47 -9.19 -7.71
C GLN A 64 7.63 -10.15 -8.01
N GLU A 65 8.85 -9.84 -7.55
CA GLU A 65 10.02 -10.73 -7.67
C GLU A 65 9.79 -12.09 -7.01
N LEU A 66 9.08 -12.11 -5.88
CA LEU A 66 8.69 -13.32 -5.15
C LEU A 66 7.43 -14.00 -5.73
N ASN A 67 6.81 -13.41 -6.76
CA ASN A 67 5.54 -13.83 -7.34
C ASN A 67 4.42 -13.99 -6.29
N LEU A 68 4.39 -13.08 -5.31
CA LEU A 68 3.39 -13.07 -4.24
C LEU A 68 2.22 -12.16 -4.61
N SER A 69 1.05 -12.77 -4.81
CA SER A 69 -0.24 -12.07 -4.98
C SER A 69 -1.23 -12.33 -3.86
N ASN A 70 -0.87 -13.21 -2.93
CA ASN A 70 -1.61 -13.49 -1.71
C ASN A 70 -0.63 -13.96 -0.65
N LEU A 71 -0.97 -13.73 0.60
CA LEU A 71 -0.24 -14.26 1.73
C LEU A 71 -1.23 -14.84 2.73
N ARG A 72 -1.22 -16.18 2.81
CA ARG A 72 -2.28 -16.94 3.46
C ARG A 72 -3.62 -16.67 2.76
N GLU A 73 -4.67 -16.31 3.48
CA GLU A 73 -5.96 -15.93 2.92
C GLU A 73 -5.97 -14.52 2.32
N PHE A 74 -5.08 -13.61 2.73
CA PHE A 74 -5.14 -12.21 2.33
C PHE A 74 -4.64 -12.01 0.90
N GLU A 75 -5.46 -11.39 0.06
CA GLU A 75 -5.06 -10.90 -1.25
C GLU A 75 -4.14 -9.68 -1.14
N ILE A 76 -3.14 -9.64 -2.02
CA ILE A 76 -2.23 -8.50 -2.16
C ILE A 76 -2.41 -7.95 -3.57
N PRO A 77 -2.66 -6.63 -3.75
CA PRO A 77 -2.66 -6.02 -5.07
C PRO A 77 -1.40 -6.39 -5.83
N ARG A 78 -1.56 -6.91 -7.05
CA ARG A 78 -0.40 -7.09 -7.94
C ARG A 78 -0.04 -5.75 -8.56
N LEU A 79 1.26 -5.46 -8.60
CA LEU A 79 1.80 -4.36 -9.39
C LEU A 79 1.44 -4.57 -10.87
N VAL A 80 0.93 -3.54 -11.52
CA VAL A 80 0.63 -3.52 -12.95
C VAL A 80 1.72 -2.74 -13.68
N ASP A 81 1.95 -1.49 -13.23
CA ASP A 81 2.99 -0.61 -13.76
C ASP A 81 3.28 0.53 -12.76
N LEU A 82 4.31 1.33 -13.02
CA LEU A 82 4.71 2.47 -12.21
C LEU A 82 5.30 3.59 -13.06
N ASP A 83 5.38 4.79 -12.50
CA ASP A 83 6.11 5.91 -13.11
C ASP A 83 6.86 6.70 -12.03
N ASP A 84 8.18 6.53 -11.99
CA ASP A 84 9.07 7.18 -11.02
C ASP A 84 9.06 8.71 -11.14
N THR A 85 8.82 9.24 -12.35
CA THR A 85 8.79 10.68 -12.59
C THR A 85 7.49 11.29 -12.07
N LEU A 86 6.39 10.57 -12.21
CA LEU A 86 5.07 10.98 -11.74
C LEU A 86 4.76 10.53 -10.30
N GLN A 87 5.59 9.69 -9.70
CA GLN A 87 5.35 9.09 -8.37
C GLN A 87 4.01 8.36 -8.32
N VAL A 88 3.74 7.59 -9.37
CA VAL A 88 2.50 6.84 -9.56
C VAL A 88 2.78 5.35 -9.54
N ILE A 89 1.91 4.61 -8.86
CA ILE A 89 1.85 3.14 -8.85
C ILE A 89 0.47 2.74 -9.37
N GLU A 90 0.44 1.83 -10.34
CA GLU A 90 -0.78 1.16 -10.78
C GLU A 90 -0.78 -0.28 -10.28
N MET A 91 -1.90 -0.69 -9.70
CA MET A 91 -2.05 -2.00 -9.06
C MET A 91 -3.45 -2.58 -9.27
N MET A 92 -3.57 -3.90 -9.16
CA MET A 92 -4.87 -4.58 -9.21
C MET A 92 -5.78 -4.15 -8.05
N ILE A 93 -7.09 -4.09 -8.29
CA ILE A 93 -8.08 -4.01 -7.21
C ILE A 93 -8.35 -5.42 -6.68
N VAL A 94 -8.38 -5.56 -5.36
CA VAL A 94 -8.62 -6.84 -4.64
C VAL A 94 -9.84 -6.71 -3.73
N SER A 95 -10.40 -7.85 -3.31
CA SER A 95 -11.51 -7.91 -2.37
C SER A 95 -11.04 -8.47 -1.02
N PRO A 96 -11.74 -8.19 0.10
CA PRO A 96 -11.44 -8.81 1.37
C PRO A 96 -11.47 -10.34 1.29
N PRO A 97 -10.61 -11.04 2.04
CA PRO A 97 -9.57 -10.49 2.91
C PRO A 97 -8.40 -9.90 2.10
N PHE A 98 -7.91 -8.73 2.49
CA PHE A 98 -6.82 -8.04 1.78
C PHE A 98 -5.80 -7.40 2.71
N VAL A 99 -4.64 -7.09 2.14
CA VAL A 99 -3.66 -6.16 2.70
C VAL A 99 -3.28 -5.12 1.65
N LEU A 100 -3.41 -3.85 2.02
CA LEU A 100 -3.20 -2.67 1.19
C LEU A 100 -2.20 -1.73 1.86
N ASP A 101 -1.84 -0.69 1.13
CA ASP A 101 -1.00 0.44 1.56
C ASP A 101 0.34 0.05 2.19
N PHE A 102 1.37 0.02 1.34
CA PHE A 102 2.72 -0.27 1.78
C PHE A 102 3.58 1.00 1.96
N ALA A 103 2.99 2.19 1.90
CA ALA A 103 3.73 3.45 1.99
C ALA A 103 4.50 3.58 3.31
N GLY A 104 3.95 3.07 4.41
CA GLY A 104 4.61 3.07 5.72
C GLY A 104 5.62 1.94 5.92
N ALA A 105 5.60 0.90 5.09
CA ALA A 105 6.36 -0.33 5.32
C ALA A 105 7.88 -0.12 5.21
N LYS A 106 8.65 -0.96 5.90
CA LYS A 106 10.11 -0.99 5.82
C LYS A 106 10.58 -2.31 5.21
N LEU A 107 11.59 -2.23 4.36
CA LEU A 107 12.29 -3.40 3.82
C LEU A 107 13.61 -3.60 4.54
N ASP A 108 14.01 -4.86 4.70
CA ASP A 108 15.33 -5.36 5.10
C ASP A 108 15.80 -4.95 6.52
N ARG A 109 15.18 -3.95 7.14
CA ARG A 109 15.47 -3.49 8.50
C ARG A 109 14.19 -3.51 9.34
N LYS A 110 14.16 -4.42 10.31
CA LYS A 110 13.12 -4.44 11.33
C LYS A 110 13.15 -3.12 12.12
N PRO A 111 12.01 -2.42 12.26
CA PRO A 111 11.92 -1.28 13.17
C PRO A 111 12.31 -1.70 14.59
N GLN A 112 13.16 -0.91 15.24
CA GLN A 112 13.50 -1.08 16.64
C GLN A 112 12.70 -0.06 17.43
N PHE A 113 11.78 -0.55 18.25
CA PHE A 113 10.98 0.24 19.16
C PHE A 113 11.19 -0.30 20.58
N GLU A 114 11.10 0.59 21.56
CA GLU A 114 11.16 0.20 22.97
C GLU A 114 10.05 -0.80 23.31
N PRO A 115 10.28 -1.75 24.23
CA PRO A 115 9.30 -2.78 24.58
C PRO A 115 7.93 -2.22 24.95
N GLU A 116 7.90 -1.09 25.67
CA GLU A 116 6.68 -0.43 26.13
C GLU A 116 5.86 0.11 24.94
N ILE A 117 6.52 0.70 23.93
CA ILE A 117 5.88 1.18 22.70
C ILE A 117 5.30 0.01 21.92
N MET A 118 6.04 -1.11 21.86
CA MET A 118 5.56 -2.33 21.19
C MET A 118 4.35 -2.96 21.88
N GLU A 119 4.31 -2.94 23.21
CA GLU A 119 3.18 -3.46 23.98
C GLU A 119 1.94 -2.59 23.80
N GLU A 120 2.10 -1.26 23.86
CA GLU A 120 1.01 -0.32 23.59
C GLU A 120 0.45 -0.48 22.17
N TRP A 121 1.34 -0.53 21.17
CA TRP A 121 0.92 -0.75 19.78
C TRP A 121 0.16 -2.08 19.63
N ARG A 122 0.63 -3.18 20.26
CA ARG A 122 -0.08 -4.46 20.21
C ARG A 122 -1.46 -4.40 20.87
N ARG A 123 -1.59 -3.66 21.98
CA ARG A 123 -2.87 -3.46 22.67
C ARG A 123 -3.84 -2.68 21.77
N GLU A 124 -3.38 -1.59 21.16
CA GLU A 124 -4.17 -0.80 20.22
C GLU A 124 -4.65 -1.66 19.04
N LYS A 125 -3.77 -2.51 18.47
CA LYS A 125 -4.17 -3.38 17.35
C LYS A 125 -5.10 -4.50 17.79
N ALA A 126 -4.93 -5.06 18.99
CA ALA A 126 -5.88 -6.01 19.54
C ALA A 126 -7.28 -5.39 19.70
N GLU A 127 -7.38 -4.13 20.11
CA GLU A 127 -8.65 -3.40 20.17
C GLU A 127 -9.23 -3.11 18.79
N GLN A 128 -8.42 -2.72 17.80
CA GLN A 128 -8.88 -2.41 16.44
C GLN A 128 -9.39 -3.63 15.66
N PHE A 129 -8.79 -4.79 15.89
CA PHE A 129 -9.10 -6.02 15.14
C PHE A 129 -9.95 -7.02 15.93
N GLU A 130 -10.13 -6.82 17.23
CA GLU A 130 -10.95 -7.68 18.10
C GLU A 130 -10.61 -9.18 17.89
N ASP A 131 -11.60 -9.99 17.51
CA ASP A 131 -11.46 -11.43 17.27
C ASP A 131 -10.51 -11.76 16.11
N ASP A 132 -10.34 -10.85 15.15
CA ASP A 132 -9.51 -11.03 13.96
C ASP A 132 -8.02 -10.77 14.25
N TRP A 133 -7.66 -10.26 15.44
CA TRP A 133 -6.28 -9.86 15.75
C TRP A 133 -5.27 -10.99 15.60
N GLN A 134 -5.62 -12.21 16.03
CA GLN A 134 -4.71 -13.35 15.90
C GLN A 134 -4.38 -13.67 14.42
N GLU A 135 -5.34 -13.45 13.52
CA GLU A 135 -5.14 -13.68 12.09
C GLU A 135 -4.24 -12.61 11.48
N VAL A 136 -4.44 -11.35 11.86
CA VAL A 136 -3.57 -10.23 11.48
C VAL A 136 -2.14 -10.41 12.00
N GLN A 137 -1.94 -10.90 13.23
CA GLN A 137 -0.61 -11.19 13.76
C GLN A 137 0.15 -12.21 12.91
N ARG A 138 -0.55 -13.27 12.49
CA ARG A 138 0.03 -14.30 11.63
C ARG A 138 0.33 -13.76 10.22
N LEU A 139 -0.49 -12.85 9.68
CA LEU A 139 -0.20 -12.13 8.44
C LEU A 139 1.08 -11.29 8.57
N ILE A 140 1.20 -10.48 9.63
CA ILE A 140 2.39 -9.66 9.89
C ILE A 140 3.63 -10.56 9.97
N TRP A 141 3.56 -11.65 10.74
CA TRP A 141 4.67 -12.59 10.85
C TRP A 141 5.05 -13.20 9.50
N ALA A 142 4.06 -13.49 8.64
CA ALA A 142 4.31 -14.02 7.30
C ALA A 142 5.04 -12.99 6.41
N PHE A 143 4.71 -11.70 6.49
CA PHE A 143 5.46 -10.65 5.78
C PHE A 143 6.89 -10.48 6.29
N GLU A 144 7.12 -10.59 7.61
CA GLU A 144 8.46 -10.50 8.18
C GLU A 144 9.42 -11.57 7.61
N ARG A 145 8.91 -12.74 7.20
CA ARG A 145 9.71 -13.79 6.53
C ARG A 145 10.27 -13.36 5.18
N PHE A 146 9.64 -12.38 4.55
CA PHE A 146 10.10 -11.75 3.31
C PHE A 146 10.81 -10.43 3.55
N VAL A 147 11.21 -10.16 4.81
CA VAL A 147 11.81 -8.91 5.27
C VAL A 147 11.01 -7.66 4.88
N VAL A 148 9.68 -7.81 4.86
CA VAL A 148 8.71 -6.72 4.74
C VAL A 148 8.10 -6.48 6.12
N TYR A 149 8.30 -5.29 6.66
CA TYR A 149 7.81 -4.91 7.99
C TYR A 149 6.67 -3.90 7.84
N LEU A 150 5.43 -4.38 8.01
CA LEU A 150 4.23 -3.55 7.96
C LEU A 150 4.22 -2.57 9.13
N SER A 151 3.96 -1.29 8.85
CA SER A 151 3.91 -0.24 9.89
C SER A 151 2.51 0.34 10.07
N ASP A 152 1.72 0.44 8.99
CA ASP A 152 0.38 1.04 9.01
C ASP A 152 -0.73 -0.01 9.04
N VAL A 153 -0.70 -0.85 10.08
CA VAL A 153 -1.67 -1.94 10.25
C VAL A 153 -2.91 -1.43 10.97
N HIS A 154 -4.03 -1.33 10.27
CA HIS A 154 -5.35 -1.01 10.83
C HIS A 154 -6.46 -1.54 9.87
N PRO A 155 -7.74 -1.58 10.29
CA PRO A 155 -8.82 -2.21 9.50
C PRO A 155 -9.07 -1.66 8.09
N GLY A 156 -8.56 -0.46 7.78
CA GLY A 156 -8.64 0.12 6.44
C GLY A 156 -7.61 -0.44 5.47
N ASN A 157 -6.46 -0.87 5.97
CA ASN A 157 -5.35 -1.43 5.18
C ASN A 157 -5.25 -2.95 5.31
N VAL A 158 -5.80 -3.54 6.38
CA VAL A 158 -5.90 -4.99 6.54
C VAL A 158 -7.36 -5.32 6.86
N MET A 159 -8.03 -6.04 5.98
CA MET A 159 -9.43 -6.42 6.16
C MET A 159 -9.54 -7.94 6.11
N CYS A 160 -10.20 -8.55 7.10
CA CYS A 160 -10.30 -10.01 7.23
C CYS A 160 -11.58 -10.61 6.62
N ARG A 161 -12.63 -9.80 6.44
CA ARG A 161 -13.96 -10.20 5.97
C ARG A 161 -14.71 -9.04 5.34
#